data_AF-A0A7J8Q6C1-F1
#
_entry.id   AF-A0A7J8Q6C1-F1
#
_cell.length_a   1.000
_cell.length_b   1.000
_cell.length_c   1.000
_cell.angle_alpha   90.00
_cell.angle_beta   90.00
_cell.angle_gamma   90.00
#
_symmetry.space_group_name_H-M   'P 1'
#
loop_
_entity.id
_entity.type
_entity.pdbx_description
1 polymer ?
#
loop_
_entity_poly.entity_id
_entity_poly.type
_entity_poly.pdbx_seq_one_letter_code
_entity_poly.pdbx_strand_id
1 'polypeptide(L)'
;MLFRTALALIELYGPALVTTKDAGDAITLLQSLTGSTFDSSQLVLTSCMGFLSVTNAKLYELSEKYRPDVLLIVEERAKIGRQVWKDSKGLASKLYNFKHDHESLMEERKSAKDSVDGDASKLEPRSLYLDELLSSLNADSEVDSLPDLQERVGWMKVELFRLLEEKRAAVLRAEELETALVELVKEDNRRELSAKIEELEQKVADLHQGLADKKEQEAAVHKVLMQLEQEQLITEDARKHAEQDAAEERNTVIVLQVLIVPDVLAITDNEKYEKAMASIALMEDRVAIAESILEATMQSEPGLTKVPSPPQTQLDSARRKVEGLLSFGLKWRDKSKGKSEESTEGKSNLSTQDKENPGHG
;
A
#
# COMPACT_ATOMS: atom_id res chain seq x y z
N MET A 1 -23.54 3.39 7.16
CA MET A 1 -22.54 2.33 6.90
C MET A 1 -22.40 1.39 8.09
N LEU A 2 -21.96 1.83 9.28
CA LEU A 2 -21.74 0.97 10.47
C LEU A 2 -22.78 -0.13 10.69
N PHE A 3 -24.08 0.18 10.72
CA PHE A 3 -25.15 -0.84 10.87
C PHE A 3 -25.16 -1.91 9.78
N ARG A 4 -24.86 -1.56 8.52
CA ARG A 4 -24.75 -2.53 7.41
C ARG A 4 -23.55 -3.44 7.57
N THR A 5 -22.42 -2.89 8.03
CA THR A 5 -21.20 -3.66 8.31
C THR A 5 -21.41 -4.60 9.50
N ALA A 6 -22.06 -4.12 10.58
CA ALA A 6 -22.40 -4.95 11.74
C ALA A 6 -23.35 -6.10 11.36
N LEU A 7 -24.39 -5.84 10.55
CA LEU A 7 -25.30 -6.88 10.06
C LEU A 7 -24.59 -7.90 9.16
N ALA A 8 -23.70 -7.45 8.27
CA ALA A 8 -22.90 -8.35 7.43
C ALA A 8 -21.92 -9.22 8.23
N LEU A 9 -21.34 -8.70 9.33
CA LEU A 9 -20.54 -9.50 10.25
C LEU A 9 -21.40 -10.53 11.00
N ILE A 10 -22.58 -10.15 11.48
CA ILE A 10 -23.52 -11.09 12.12
C ILE A 10 -23.99 -12.17 11.14
N GLU A 11 -24.19 -11.84 9.85
CA GLU A 11 -24.56 -12.81 8.82
C GLU A 11 -23.40 -13.75 8.48
N LEU A 12 -22.18 -13.23 8.30
CA LEU A 12 -20.98 -14.03 7.99
C LEU A 12 -20.65 -15.06 9.07
N TYR A 13 -20.86 -14.70 10.34
CA TYR A 13 -20.69 -15.61 11.49
C TYR A 13 -22.01 -16.24 11.99
N GLY A 14 -23.12 -15.99 11.29
CA GLY A 14 -24.46 -16.46 11.64
C GLY A 14 -24.53 -17.98 11.87
N PRO A 15 -23.94 -18.82 10.99
CA PRO A 15 -23.89 -20.26 11.22
C PRO A 15 -23.19 -20.65 12.54
N ALA A 16 -22.09 -19.98 12.89
CA ALA A 16 -21.36 -20.26 14.12
C ALA A 16 -22.14 -19.78 15.36
N LEU A 17 -22.71 -18.57 15.30
CA LEU A 17 -23.58 -17.98 16.34
C LEU A 17 -24.84 -18.83 16.62
N VAL A 18 -25.38 -19.51 15.61
CA VAL A 18 -26.52 -20.43 15.79
C VAL A 18 -26.09 -21.76 16.42
N THR A 19 -24.82 -22.16 16.31
CA THR A 19 -24.29 -23.38 16.94
C THR A 19 -23.82 -23.20 18.38
N THR A 20 -23.49 -21.97 18.81
CA THR A 20 -23.13 -21.68 20.21
C THR A 20 -24.34 -21.87 21.13
N LYS A 21 -24.16 -22.68 22.19
CA LYS A 21 -25.23 -22.98 23.17
C LYS A 21 -25.23 -22.04 24.38
N ASP A 22 -24.07 -21.46 24.71
CA ASP A 22 -23.93 -20.54 25.82
C ASP A 22 -23.74 -19.09 25.33
N ALA A 23 -24.18 -18.13 26.15
CA ALA A 23 -24.05 -16.71 25.85
C ALA A 23 -22.61 -16.21 25.98
N GLY A 24 -21.80 -16.78 26.87
CA GLY A 24 -20.37 -16.50 27.01
C GLY A 24 -19.57 -16.95 25.79
N ASP A 25 -19.86 -18.14 25.25
CA ASP A 25 -19.24 -18.62 24.00
C ASP A 25 -19.55 -17.68 22.83
N ALA A 26 -20.80 -17.24 22.70
CA ALA A 26 -21.22 -16.30 21.66
C ALA A 26 -20.54 -14.92 21.81
N ILE A 27 -20.39 -14.41 23.03
CA ILE A 27 -19.66 -13.17 23.31
C ILE A 27 -18.17 -13.32 22.96
N THR A 28 -17.54 -14.42 23.36
CA THR A 28 -16.12 -14.69 23.08
C THR A 28 -15.87 -14.82 21.58
N LEU A 29 -16.76 -15.50 20.85
CA LEU A 29 -16.72 -15.57 19.39
C LEU A 29 -16.80 -14.17 18.77
N LEU A 30 -17.78 -13.34 19.16
CA LEU A 30 -17.92 -11.97 18.63
C LEU A 30 -16.73 -11.06 19.01
N GLN A 31 -16.13 -11.24 20.19
CA GLN A 31 -14.95 -10.48 20.60
C GLN A 31 -13.69 -10.92 19.85
N SER A 32 -13.55 -12.21 19.52
CA SER A 32 -12.43 -12.73 18.72
C SER A 32 -12.38 -12.12 17.31
N LEU A 33 -13.53 -11.68 16.77
CA LEU A 33 -13.62 -10.98 15.48
C LEU A 33 -12.75 -9.71 15.44
N THR A 34 -12.57 -9.04 16.58
CA THR A 34 -11.78 -7.79 16.66
C THR A 34 -10.29 -7.98 16.31
N GLY A 35 -9.78 -9.22 16.41
CA GLY A 35 -8.42 -9.59 15.99
C GLY A 35 -8.37 -10.48 14.76
N SER A 36 -9.51 -10.78 14.12
CA SER A 36 -9.58 -11.65 12.95
C SER A 36 -9.26 -10.89 11.66
N THR A 37 -8.61 -11.56 10.70
CA THR A 37 -8.49 -11.05 9.34
C THR A 37 -9.78 -11.34 8.55
N PHE A 38 -10.24 -10.37 7.77
CA PHE A 38 -11.43 -10.49 6.94
C PHE A 38 -11.06 -10.34 5.46
N ASP A 39 -11.75 -11.05 4.58
CA ASP A 39 -11.83 -10.63 3.17
C ASP A 39 -12.61 -9.31 3.13
N SER A 40 -11.86 -8.22 3.01
CA SER A 40 -12.40 -6.86 2.95
C SER A 40 -13.30 -6.65 1.73
N SER A 41 -13.03 -7.35 0.62
CA SER A 41 -13.85 -7.26 -0.59
C SER A 41 -15.20 -7.93 -0.38
N GLN A 42 -15.23 -9.12 0.23
CA GLN A 42 -16.45 -9.82 0.59
C GLN A 42 -17.26 -9.05 1.64
N LEU A 43 -16.61 -8.52 2.69
CA LEU A 43 -17.29 -7.76 3.74
C LEU A 43 -17.92 -6.46 3.21
N VAL A 44 -17.20 -5.72 2.35
CA VAL A 44 -17.76 -4.51 1.69
C VAL A 44 -18.88 -4.88 0.74
N LEU A 45 -18.75 -5.96 -0.04
CA LEU A 45 -19.80 -6.43 -0.95
C LEU A 45 -21.06 -6.84 -0.18
N THR A 46 -20.96 -7.72 0.82
CA THR A 46 -22.11 -8.18 1.62
C THR A 46 -22.76 -7.04 2.38
N SER A 47 -21.98 -6.12 2.98
CA SER A 47 -22.57 -4.96 3.67
C SER A 47 -23.24 -3.95 2.73
N CYS A 48 -22.70 -3.74 1.53
CA CYS A 48 -23.32 -2.83 0.56
C CYS A 48 -24.52 -3.47 -0.17
N MET A 49 -24.43 -4.75 -0.56
CA MET A 49 -25.39 -5.45 -1.41
C MET A 49 -26.44 -6.28 -0.65
N GLY A 50 -26.12 -6.84 0.51
CA GLY A 50 -27.09 -7.54 1.36
C GLY A 50 -28.04 -6.58 2.10
N PHE A 51 -27.53 -5.40 2.49
CA PHE A 51 -28.23 -4.48 3.40
C PHE A 51 -28.58 -3.11 2.79
N LEU A 52 -28.86 -3.03 1.48
CA LEU A 52 -29.35 -1.78 0.85
C LEU A 52 -30.56 -1.17 1.57
N SER A 53 -31.46 -2.03 2.05
CA SER A 53 -32.71 -1.65 2.75
C SER A 53 -32.50 -0.91 4.07
N VAL A 54 -31.27 -0.95 4.62
CA VAL A 54 -30.86 -0.16 5.78
C VAL A 54 -30.45 1.23 5.29
N THR A 55 -31.43 2.12 5.11
CA THR A 55 -31.23 3.52 4.72
C THR A 55 -31.22 4.45 5.93
N ASN A 56 -30.61 5.64 5.80
CA ASN A 56 -30.57 6.62 6.89
C ASN A 56 -31.96 7.07 7.34
N ALA A 57 -32.93 7.21 6.42
CA ALA A 57 -34.31 7.55 6.75
C ALA A 57 -34.96 6.51 7.69
N LYS A 58 -34.86 5.22 7.32
CA LYS A 58 -35.40 4.12 8.14
C LYS A 58 -34.68 3.97 9.49
N LEU A 59 -33.37 4.25 9.54
CA LEU A 59 -32.63 4.29 10.81
C LEU A 59 -33.07 5.47 11.68
N TYR A 60 -33.40 6.63 11.10
CA TYR A 60 -33.90 7.78 11.84
C TYR A 60 -35.30 7.52 12.42
N GLU A 61 -36.22 6.94 11.64
CA GLU A 61 -37.54 6.49 12.10
C GLU A 61 -37.45 5.51 13.28
N LEU A 62 -36.56 4.51 13.19
CA LEU A 62 -36.32 3.56 14.27
C LEU A 62 -35.66 4.24 15.48
N SER A 63 -34.71 5.15 15.26
CA SER A 63 -34.06 5.93 16.33
C SER A 63 -35.09 6.74 17.13
N GLU A 64 -35.94 7.52 16.46
CA GLU A 64 -36.96 8.32 17.15
C GLU A 64 -38.02 7.45 17.86
N LYS A 65 -38.33 6.27 17.33
CA LYS A 65 -39.23 5.30 17.98
C LYS A 65 -38.67 4.76 19.30
N TYR A 66 -37.39 4.37 19.35
CA TYR A 66 -36.80 3.67 20.50
C TYR A 66 -35.99 4.58 21.45
N ARG A 67 -35.64 5.80 21.02
CA ARG A 67 -34.94 6.80 21.85
C ARG A 67 -35.63 7.09 23.20
N PRO A 68 -36.97 7.25 23.29
CA PRO A 68 -37.64 7.48 24.58
C PRO A 68 -37.43 6.32 25.56
N ASP A 69 -37.60 5.08 25.11
CA ASP A 69 -37.44 3.87 25.95
C ASP A 69 -36.00 3.74 26.47
N VAL A 70 -35.01 3.97 25.60
CA VAL A 70 -33.59 3.96 25.99
C VAL A 70 -33.28 5.07 26.99
N LEU A 71 -33.83 6.27 26.81
CA LEU A 71 -33.65 7.37 27.77
C LEU A 71 -34.24 7.03 29.14
N LEU A 72 -35.42 6.40 29.20
CA LEU A 72 -36.02 5.95 30.47
C LEU A 72 -35.14 4.92 31.18
N ILE A 73 -34.63 3.91 30.47
CA ILE A 73 -33.75 2.88 31.03
C ILE A 73 -32.41 3.48 31.51
N VAL A 74 -31.83 4.42 30.76
CA VAL A 74 -30.60 5.11 31.14
C VAL A 74 -30.83 6.02 32.34
N GLU A 75 -31.96 6.72 32.41
CA GLU A 75 -32.30 7.56 33.57
C GLU A 75 -32.58 6.72 34.82
N GLU A 76 -33.24 5.57 34.70
CA GLU A 76 -33.45 4.61 35.79
C GLU A 76 -32.11 4.08 36.34
N ARG A 77 -31.22 3.62 35.46
CA ARG A 77 -29.86 3.17 35.85
C ARG A 77 -29.06 4.30 36.50
N ALA A 78 -29.19 5.53 35.98
CA ALA A 78 -28.55 6.71 36.58
C ALA A 78 -29.15 7.10 37.94
N LYS A 79 -30.46 6.90 38.15
CA LYS A 79 -31.13 7.08 39.44
C LYS A 79 -30.66 6.04 40.46
N ILE A 80 -30.56 4.77 40.07
CA ILE A 80 -30.03 3.68 40.91
C ILE A 80 -28.58 3.97 41.32
N GLY A 81 -27.69 4.27 40.36
CA GLY A 81 -26.30 4.61 40.66
C GLY A 81 -26.15 5.88 41.53
N ARG A 82 -27.01 6.88 41.32
CA ARG A 82 -27.05 8.10 42.16
C ARG A 82 -27.60 7.84 43.55
N GLN A 83 -28.51 6.87 43.73
CA GLN A 83 -29.03 6.48 45.05
C GLN A 83 -27.93 5.77 45.86
N VAL A 84 -27.26 4.78 45.27
CA VAL A 84 -26.07 4.12 45.87
C VAL A 84 -24.98 5.13 46.27
N TRP A 85 -24.80 6.21 45.49
CA TRP A 85 -23.87 7.29 45.85
C TRP A 85 -24.39 8.23 46.96
N LYS A 86 -25.70 8.49 47.02
CA LYS A 86 -26.31 9.28 48.10
C LYS A 86 -26.22 8.56 49.44
N ASP A 87 -26.49 7.25 49.45
CA ASP A 87 -26.52 6.45 50.67
C ASP A 87 -25.12 6.28 51.27
N SER A 88 -24.09 6.17 50.43
CA SER A 88 -22.68 6.18 50.86
C SER A 88 -22.20 7.57 51.35
N LYS A 89 -22.66 8.68 50.76
CA LYS A 89 -22.36 10.03 51.26
C LYS A 89 -23.08 10.39 52.56
N GLY A 90 -24.29 9.87 52.78
CA GLY A 90 -25.07 10.10 54.00
C GLY A 90 -24.50 9.46 55.27
N LEU A 91 -23.60 8.46 55.13
CA LEU A 91 -22.80 7.90 56.22
C LEU A 91 -21.53 8.74 56.47
N ALA A 92 -20.83 9.17 55.42
CA ALA A 92 -19.61 9.97 55.55
C ALA A 92 -19.87 11.34 56.20
N SER A 93 -20.97 12.02 55.85
CA SER A 93 -21.33 13.32 56.46
C SER A 93 -21.72 13.23 57.94
N LYS A 94 -22.17 12.06 58.43
CA LYS A 94 -22.43 11.84 59.86
C LYS A 94 -21.16 11.61 60.67
N LEU A 95 -20.08 11.15 60.05
CA LEU A 95 -18.78 10.93 60.71
C LEU A 95 -17.92 12.20 60.75
N TYR A 96 -18.12 13.14 59.82
CA TYR A 96 -17.32 14.37 59.75
C TYR A 96 -17.78 15.47 60.72
N ASN A 97 -19.06 15.48 61.11
CA ASN A 97 -19.64 16.51 61.98
C ASN A 97 -19.43 16.29 63.50
N PHE A 98 -18.59 15.33 63.91
CA PHE A 98 -18.28 15.08 65.34
C PHE A 98 -17.07 15.89 65.85
N LYS A 99 -16.44 16.71 65.01
CA LYS A 99 -15.36 17.63 65.42
C LYS A 99 -15.65 19.03 64.88
N HIS A 100 -15.37 20.02 65.71
CA HIS A 100 -15.73 21.44 65.57
C HIS A 100 -17.19 21.76 65.90
N ASP A 101 -17.47 21.92 67.19
CA ASP A 101 -18.21 23.09 67.72
C ASP A 101 -18.10 23.11 69.26
N HIS A 102 -17.14 23.89 69.79
CA HIS A 102 -17.17 24.31 71.21
C HIS A 102 -16.30 25.53 71.56
N GLU A 103 -15.92 26.36 70.59
CA GLU A 103 -15.05 27.53 70.80
C GLU A 103 -15.66 28.78 70.16
N SER A 104 -16.80 29.22 70.70
CA SER A 104 -17.52 30.44 70.28
C SER A 104 -18.49 30.92 71.37
N LEU A 105 -17.97 31.27 72.55
CA LEU A 105 -18.69 32.07 73.54
C LEU A 105 -17.68 32.72 74.52
N MET A 106 -17.94 33.98 74.88
CA MET A 106 -17.19 34.82 75.84
C MET A 106 -15.86 35.44 75.37
N GLU A 107 -15.94 36.44 74.48
CA GLU A 107 -15.18 37.69 74.69
C GLU A 107 -16.14 38.90 74.67
N GLU A 108 -16.45 39.46 75.84
CA GLU A 108 -16.71 40.89 75.95
C GLU A 108 -16.37 41.48 77.34
N ARG A 109 -15.44 42.47 77.34
CA ARG A 109 -15.20 43.56 78.32
C ARG A 109 -14.42 43.34 79.64
N LYS A 110 -13.21 43.93 79.61
CA LYS A 110 -12.68 45.01 80.49
C LYS A 110 -12.37 44.70 81.98
N SER A 111 -11.09 44.82 82.32
CA SER A 111 -10.59 45.91 83.19
C SER A 111 -9.07 46.11 82.96
N ALA A 112 -8.43 47.05 83.65
CA ALA A 112 -7.10 47.55 83.30
C ALA A 112 -6.11 47.56 84.48
N LYS A 113 -4.81 47.52 84.10
CA LYS A 113 -3.68 48.27 84.68
C LYS A 113 -2.66 47.53 85.58
N ASP A 114 -1.43 47.54 85.04
CA ASP A 114 -0.08 47.62 85.64
C ASP A 114 0.42 46.70 86.78
N SER A 115 1.57 46.09 86.47
CA SER A 115 2.85 46.12 87.23
C SER A 115 3.33 44.93 88.10
N VAL A 116 4.41 44.32 87.61
CA VAL A 116 5.75 44.15 88.26
C VAL A 116 6.00 43.00 89.26
N ASP A 117 6.95 42.15 88.83
CA ASP A 117 7.97 41.37 89.59
C ASP A 117 7.58 40.08 90.35
N GLY A 118 8.52 39.11 90.38
CA GLY A 118 8.38 37.82 91.08
C GLY A 118 9.04 36.63 90.36
N ASP A 119 10.20 36.19 90.87
CA ASP A 119 11.04 35.10 90.35
C ASP A 119 10.55 33.66 90.70
N ALA A 120 11.15 32.68 90.02
CA ALA A 120 11.41 31.29 90.41
C ALA A 120 10.42 30.13 90.05
N SER A 121 11.04 29.09 89.48
CA SER A 121 10.71 27.66 89.55
C SER A 121 9.56 27.06 88.69
N LYS A 122 9.95 26.73 87.46
CA LYS A 122 9.54 25.58 86.63
C LYS A 122 9.12 24.32 87.45
N LEU A 123 7.87 23.83 87.29
CA LEU A 123 7.50 22.42 86.97
C LEU A 123 5.95 22.21 86.83
N GLU A 124 5.57 21.31 85.90
CA GLU A 124 4.25 20.65 85.66
C GLU A 124 2.90 21.43 85.67
N PRO A 125 2.25 21.61 84.50
CA PRO A 125 0.82 21.99 84.36
C PRO A 125 -0.19 20.87 84.66
N ARG A 126 0.23 19.74 85.26
CA ARG A 126 -0.57 18.49 85.27
C ARG A 126 -1.45 18.31 86.52
N SER A 127 -1.29 19.15 87.55
CA SER A 127 -2.01 19.00 88.83
C SER A 127 -3.43 19.56 88.82
N LEU A 128 -3.68 20.69 88.13
CA LEU A 128 -4.96 21.42 88.23
C LEU A 128 -6.13 20.65 87.60
N TYR A 129 -5.89 19.91 86.53
CA TYR A 129 -6.92 19.12 85.85
C TYR A 129 -7.49 17.99 86.72
N LEU A 130 -6.70 17.43 87.65
CA LEU A 130 -7.17 16.41 88.60
C LEU A 130 -7.89 17.03 89.80
N ASP A 131 -7.48 18.22 90.23
CA ASP A 131 -8.11 18.96 91.34
C ASP A 131 -9.52 19.46 90.96
N GLU A 132 -9.69 19.92 89.72
CA GLU A 132 -10.99 20.31 89.15
C GLU A 132 -11.92 19.09 88.95
N LEU A 133 -11.38 17.95 88.51
CA LEU A 133 -12.13 16.68 88.44
C LEU A 133 -12.56 16.18 89.83
N LEU A 134 -11.70 16.25 90.85
CA LEU A 134 -12.04 15.87 92.23
C LEU A 134 -13.05 16.84 92.87
N SER A 135 -13.00 18.12 92.52
CA SER A 135 -13.97 19.13 92.96
C SER A 135 -15.36 18.88 92.34
N SER A 136 -15.43 18.39 91.10
CA SER A 136 -16.70 18.02 90.44
C SER A 136 -17.40 16.80 91.05
N LEU A 137 -16.71 16.01 91.88
CA LEU A 137 -17.25 14.76 92.45
C LEU A 137 -17.86 14.93 93.86
N ASN A 138 -17.64 16.09 94.51
CA ASN A 138 -18.07 16.36 95.88
C ASN A 138 -19.26 17.34 95.99
N ALA A 139 -19.87 17.74 94.85
CA ALA A 139 -21.11 18.50 94.83
C ALA A 139 -22.31 17.53 94.82
N ASP A 140 -23.05 17.52 95.93
CA ASP A 140 -24.06 16.50 96.25
C ASP A 140 -25.39 16.69 95.47
N SER A 141 -26.20 15.62 95.50
CA SER A 141 -27.65 15.53 95.28
C SER A 141 -28.23 15.26 93.87
N GLU A 142 -29.15 14.28 93.87
CA GLU A 142 -30.28 14.00 92.95
C GLU A 142 -30.03 13.35 91.57
N VAL A 143 -29.91 12.01 91.62
CA VAL A 143 -30.63 11.02 90.79
C VAL A 143 -31.04 11.45 89.37
N ASP A 144 -30.11 11.31 88.43
CA ASP A 144 -30.30 10.32 87.38
C ASP A 144 -29.02 9.47 87.29
N SER A 145 -29.14 8.16 87.09
CA SER A 145 -28.02 7.25 87.33
C SER A 145 -26.95 7.37 86.24
N LEU A 146 -25.90 8.17 86.51
CA LEU A 146 -24.65 8.15 85.76
C LEU A 146 -24.20 6.67 85.64
N PRO A 147 -24.01 6.13 84.42
CA PRO A 147 -23.67 4.73 84.25
C PRO A 147 -22.40 4.43 85.04
N ASP A 148 -22.41 3.30 85.75
CA ASP A 148 -21.35 2.95 86.69
C ASP A 148 -19.98 3.05 86.01
N LEU A 149 -18.94 3.44 86.75
CA LEU A 149 -17.60 3.65 86.20
C LEU A 149 -17.13 2.40 85.44
N GLN A 150 -17.57 1.22 85.92
CA GLN A 150 -17.34 -0.08 85.31
C GLN A 150 -18.10 -0.28 83.97
N GLU A 151 -19.33 0.23 83.83
CA GLU A 151 -20.10 0.22 82.58
C GLU A 151 -19.47 1.14 81.53
N ARG A 152 -19.04 2.34 81.94
CA ARG A 152 -18.35 3.29 81.03
C ARG A 152 -17.03 2.72 80.52
N VAL A 153 -16.27 2.06 81.39
CA VAL A 153 -15.06 1.31 81.02
C VAL A 153 -15.40 0.09 80.13
N GLY A 154 -16.54 -0.57 80.36
CA GLY A 154 -17.06 -1.63 79.50
C GLY A 154 -17.32 -1.16 78.07
N TRP A 155 -18.04 -0.04 77.93
CA TRP A 155 -18.30 0.61 76.64
C TRP A 155 -17.02 1.00 75.91
N MET A 156 -16.07 1.63 76.61
CA MET A 156 -14.76 1.99 76.04
C MET A 156 -13.95 0.77 75.58
N LYS A 157 -14.04 -0.37 76.27
CA LYS A 157 -13.39 -1.62 75.85
C LYS A 157 -14.01 -2.16 74.55
N VAL A 158 -15.34 -2.25 74.47
CA VAL A 158 -16.04 -2.71 73.25
C VAL A 158 -15.69 -1.82 72.06
N GLU A 159 -15.73 -0.51 72.24
CA GLU A 159 -15.40 0.46 71.19
C GLU A 159 -13.92 0.38 70.77
N LEU A 160 -12.99 0.17 71.70
CA LEU A 160 -11.59 -0.07 71.39
C LEU A 160 -11.39 -1.35 70.57
N PHE A 161 -12.09 -2.44 70.89
CA PHE A 161 -12.03 -3.67 70.11
C PHE A 161 -12.57 -3.47 68.69
N ARG A 162 -13.73 -2.79 68.53
CA ARG A 162 -14.29 -2.42 67.22
C ARG A 162 -13.28 -1.65 66.38
N LEU A 163 -12.65 -0.61 66.95
CA LEU A 163 -11.65 0.20 66.26
C LEU A 163 -10.36 -0.56 65.92
N LEU A 164 -9.95 -1.54 66.74
CA LEU A 164 -8.80 -2.41 66.45
C LEU A 164 -9.10 -3.39 65.31
N GLU A 165 -10.31 -3.94 65.25
CA GLU A 165 -10.77 -4.80 64.15
C GLU A 165 -10.90 -4.00 62.84
N GLU A 166 -11.49 -2.80 62.87
CA GLU A 166 -11.58 -1.90 61.73
C GLU A 166 -10.20 -1.47 61.21
N LYS A 167 -9.26 -1.14 62.13
CA LYS A 167 -7.86 -0.89 61.75
C LYS A 167 -7.25 -2.11 61.07
N ARG A 168 -7.44 -3.31 61.60
CA ARG A 168 -6.89 -4.55 61.03
C ARG A 168 -7.46 -4.84 59.64
N ALA A 169 -8.77 -4.65 59.45
CA ALA A 169 -9.42 -4.79 58.14
C ALA A 169 -8.93 -3.74 57.13
N ALA A 170 -8.71 -2.50 57.57
CA ALA A 170 -8.15 -1.44 56.73
C ALA A 170 -6.70 -1.71 56.31
N VAL A 171 -5.89 -2.30 57.20
CA VAL A 171 -4.51 -2.71 56.87
C VAL A 171 -4.49 -3.84 55.85
N LEU A 172 -5.26 -4.91 56.04
CA LEU A 172 -5.35 -6.02 55.07
C LEU A 172 -5.80 -5.52 53.69
N ARG A 173 -6.80 -4.63 53.64
CA ARG A 173 -7.25 -4.01 52.39
C ARG A 173 -6.17 -3.14 51.73
N ALA A 174 -5.30 -2.50 52.51
CA ALA A 174 -4.18 -1.73 51.97
C ALA A 174 -3.11 -2.66 51.36
N GLU A 175 -2.81 -3.79 52.00
CA GLU A 175 -1.88 -4.82 51.51
C GLU A 175 -2.40 -5.49 50.22
N GLU A 176 -3.72 -5.77 50.14
CA GLU A 176 -4.39 -6.24 48.92
C GLU A 176 -4.26 -5.22 47.77
N LEU A 177 -4.48 -3.93 48.05
CA LEU A 177 -4.36 -2.86 47.06
C LEU A 177 -2.91 -2.62 46.62
N GLU A 178 -1.94 -2.71 47.53
CA GLU A 178 -0.51 -2.66 47.19
C GLU A 178 -0.13 -3.81 46.26
N THR A 179 -0.59 -5.03 46.56
CA THR A 179 -0.35 -6.20 45.71
C THR A 179 -0.94 -6.01 44.31
N ALA A 180 -2.20 -5.57 44.22
CA ALA A 180 -2.86 -5.29 42.95
C ALA A 180 -2.18 -4.17 42.14
N LEU A 181 -1.65 -3.13 42.80
CA LEU A 181 -0.87 -2.08 42.14
C LEU A 181 0.48 -2.57 41.65
N VAL A 182 1.17 -3.43 42.41
CA VAL A 182 2.44 -4.05 42.00
C VAL A 182 2.22 -4.97 40.80
N GLU A 183 1.11 -5.71 40.73
CA GLU A 183 0.74 -6.51 39.55
C GLU A 183 0.42 -5.63 38.34
N LEU A 184 -0.39 -4.58 38.51
CA LEU A 184 -0.71 -3.63 37.43
C LEU A 184 0.54 -2.94 36.85
N VAL A 185 1.57 -2.70 37.67
CA VAL A 185 2.86 -2.13 37.24
C VAL A 185 3.77 -3.17 36.56
N LYS A 186 3.65 -4.46 36.87
CA LYS A 186 4.38 -5.53 36.14
C LYS A 186 3.87 -5.67 34.70
N GLU A 187 2.55 -5.57 34.51
CA GLU A 187 1.90 -5.61 33.19
C GLU A 187 1.99 -4.27 32.42
N ASP A 188 2.80 -3.30 32.89
CA ASP A 188 2.97 -1.99 32.25
C ASP A 188 3.82 -2.05 30.97
N ASN A 189 3.21 -2.56 29.91
CA ASN A 189 3.81 -2.69 28.59
C ASN A 189 3.97 -1.34 27.84
N ARG A 190 3.66 -0.18 28.47
CA ARG A 190 3.71 1.13 27.79
C ARG A 190 5.08 1.43 27.18
N ARG A 191 6.19 1.12 27.85
CA ARG A 191 7.53 1.39 27.29
C ARG A 191 7.84 0.56 26.05
N GLU A 192 7.46 -0.72 26.05
CA GLU A 192 7.66 -1.61 24.90
C GLU A 192 6.78 -1.19 23.72
N LEU A 193 5.51 -0.84 24.00
CA LEU A 193 4.59 -0.33 22.98
C LEU A 193 5.06 1.01 22.42
N SER A 194 5.55 1.94 23.25
CA SER A 194 6.14 3.19 22.78
C SER A 194 7.37 2.97 21.89
N ALA A 195 8.28 2.06 22.26
CA ALA A 195 9.43 1.73 21.43
C ALA A 195 9.04 1.11 20.08
N LYS A 196 8.01 0.24 20.05
CA LYS A 196 7.47 -0.32 18.80
C LYS A 196 6.76 0.74 17.94
N ILE A 197 6.09 1.71 18.56
CA ILE A 197 5.49 2.85 17.85
C ILE A 197 6.60 3.70 17.20
N GLU A 198 7.64 4.06 17.95
CA GLU A 198 8.78 4.83 17.43
C GLU A 198 9.50 4.11 16.28
N GLU A 199 9.71 2.79 16.39
CA GLU A 199 10.27 1.97 15.31
C GLU A 199 9.38 1.96 14.05
N LEU A 200 8.05 1.88 14.21
CA LEU A 200 7.10 1.91 13.10
C LEU A 200 6.99 3.30 12.47
N GLU A 201 7.02 4.37 13.27
CA GLU A 201 7.04 5.76 12.79
C GLU A 201 8.28 6.03 11.94
N GLN A 202 9.47 5.57 12.37
CA GLN A 202 10.69 5.68 11.56
C GLN A 202 10.57 4.91 10.24
N LYS A 203 10.10 3.66 10.26
CA LYS A 203 9.89 2.87 9.03
C LYS A 203 8.90 3.53 8.08
N VAL A 204 7.84 4.16 8.60
CA VAL A 204 6.86 4.90 7.78
C VAL A 204 7.49 6.17 7.20
N ALA A 205 8.35 6.87 7.93
CA ALA A 205 9.10 8.01 7.40
C ALA A 205 10.06 7.59 6.28
N ASP A 206 10.84 6.52 6.47
CA ASP A 206 11.77 5.98 5.48
C ASP A 206 11.04 5.53 4.20
N LEU A 207 9.90 4.85 4.34
CA LEU A 207 9.06 4.44 3.21
C LEU A 207 8.45 5.63 2.47
N HIS A 208 8.01 6.68 3.18
CA HIS A 208 7.52 7.90 2.53
C HIS A 208 8.63 8.64 1.75
N GLN A 209 9.84 8.72 2.30
CA GLN A 209 10.99 9.29 1.60
C GLN A 209 11.33 8.48 0.34
N GLY A 210 11.48 7.15 0.46
CA GLY A 210 11.76 6.29 -0.68
C GLY A 210 10.67 6.33 -1.76
N LEU A 211 9.40 6.55 -1.38
CA LEU A 211 8.29 6.74 -2.32
C LEU A 211 8.34 8.11 -3.01
N ALA A 212 8.79 9.16 -2.32
CA ALA A 212 9.04 10.47 -2.94
C ALA A 212 10.19 10.40 -3.95
N ASP A 213 11.32 9.81 -3.56
CA ASP A 213 12.50 9.60 -4.42
C ASP A 213 12.13 8.77 -5.66
N LYS A 214 11.27 7.75 -5.51
CA LYS A 214 10.79 6.94 -6.63
C LYS A 214 9.90 7.72 -7.60
N LYS A 215 9.04 8.62 -7.11
CA LYS A 215 8.23 9.51 -7.96
C LYS A 215 9.11 10.52 -8.72
N GLU A 216 10.16 11.04 -8.09
CA GLU A 216 11.13 11.90 -8.78
C GLU A 216 11.90 11.11 -9.86
N GLN A 217 12.34 9.89 -9.55
CA GLN A 217 12.97 9.00 -10.52
C GLN A 217 12.04 8.68 -11.70
N GLU A 218 10.76 8.38 -11.44
CA GLU A 218 9.74 8.12 -12.46
C GLU A 218 9.53 9.35 -13.35
N ALA A 219 9.39 10.54 -12.77
CA ALA A 219 9.24 11.79 -13.53
C ALA A 219 10.47 12.09 -14.41
N ALA A 220 11.68 11.82 -13.91
CA ALA A 220 12.91 11.96 -14.68
C ALA A 220 12.97 10.96 -15.87
N VAL A 221 12.64 9.69 -15.63
CA VAL A 221 12.58 8.66 -16.70
C VAL A 221 11.52 9.00 -17.74
N HIS A 222 10.32 9.44 -17.31
CA HIS A 222 9.25 9.85 -18.21
C HIS A 222 9.69 11.02 -19.11
N LYS A 223 10.40 12.02 -18.56
CA LYS A 223 10.94 13.13 -19.35
C LYS A 223 11.96 12.67 -20.40
N VAL A 224 12.86 11.74 -20.07
CA VAL A 224 13.82 11.18 -21.03
C VAL A 224 13.09 10.38 -22.12
N LEU A 225 12.05 9.62 -21.77
CA LEU A 225 11.27 8.83 -22.73
C LEU A 225 10.49 9.73 -23.71
N MET A 226 9.90 10.82 -23.23
CA MET A 226 9.28 11.84 -24.08
C MET A 226 10.28 12.50 -25.05
N GLN A 227 11.52 12.73 -24.63
CA GLN A 227 12.58 13.25 -25.51
C GLN A 227 13.00 12.22 -26.57
N LEU A 228 13.17 10.96 -26.16
CA LEU A 228 13.51 9.85 -27.07
C LEU A 228 12.43 9.62 -28.13
N GLU A 229 11.15 9.66 -27.75
CA GLU A 229 10.02 9.53 -28.69
C GLU A 229 9.99 10.67 -29.71
N GLN A 230 10.24 11.91 -29.27
CA GLN A 230 10.32 13.07 -30.15
C GLN A 230 11.51 13.00 -31.12
N GLU A 231 12.67 12.52 -30.67
CA GLU A 231 13.84 12.26 -31.52
C GLU A 231 13.57 11.12 -32.52
N GLN A 232 12.95 10.02 -32.08
CA GLN A 232 12.55 8.93 -32.95
C GLN A 232 11.60 9.43 -34.05
N LEU A 233 10.57 10.21 -33.71
CA LEU A 233 9.63 10.76 -34.70
C LEU A 233 10.36 11.60 -35.76
N ILE A 234 11.28 12.47 -35.36
CA ILE A 234 12.08 13.29 -36.28
C ILE A 234 12.94 12.42 -37.20
N THR A 235 13.59 11.38 -36.66
CA THR A 235 14.42 10.47 -37.48
C THR A 235 13.59 9.59 -38.43
N GLU A 236 12.40 9.14 -38.00
CA GLU A 236 11.48 8.38 -38.84
C GLU A 236 10.91 9.25 -39.98
N ASP A 237 10.56 10.50 -39.70
CA ASP A 237 10.10 11.43 -40.72
C ASP A 237 11.24 11.77 -41.70
N ALA A 238 12.46 12.04 -41.22
CA ALA A 238 13.62 12.21 -42.09
C ALA A 238 13.85 10.99 -43.01
N ARG A 239 13.69 9.76 -42.48
CA ARG A 239 13.75 8.52 -43.28
C ARG A 239 12.63 8.46 -44.32
N LYS A 240 11.38 8.83 -43.98
CA LYS A 240 10.25 8.84 -44.93
C LYS A 240 10.49 9.81 -46.09
N HIS A 241 11.00 11.01 -45.82
CA HIS A 241 11.34 11.98 -46.86
C HIS A 241 12.45 11.44 -47.78
N ALA A 242 13.53 10.90 -47.23
CA ALA A 242 14.61 10.28 -48.03
C ALA A 242 14.13 9.08 -48.87
N GLU A 243 13.13 8.32 -48.40
CA GLU A 243 12.50 7.24 -49.16
C GLU A 243 11.58 7.77 -50.27
N GLN A 244 10.92 8.91 -50.08
CA GLN A 244 10.14 9.60 -51.10
C GLN A 244 11.05 10.17 -52.19
N ASP A 245 12.10 10.90 -51.82
CA ASP A 245 13.10 11.44 -52.75
C ASP A 245 13.71 10.32 -53.61
N ALA A 246 14.14 9.21 -52.99
CA ALA A 246 14.68 8.06 -53.70
C ALA A 246 13.64 7.31 -54.57
N ALA A 247 12.35 7.41 -54.26
CA ALA A 247 11.26 6.88 -55.10
C ALA A 247 10.97 7.80 -56.29
N GLU A 248 11.03 9.13 -56.11
CA GLU A 248 10.96 10.11 -57.19
C GLU A 248 12.14 9.96 -58.16
N GLU A 249 13.37 9.84 -57.65
CA GLU A 249 14.55 9.53 -58.47
C GLU A 249 14.34 8.24 -59.28
N ARG A 250 13.91 7.14 -58.65
CA ARG A 250 13.60 5.89 -59.36
C ARG A 250 12.52 6.08 -60.42
N ASN A 251 11.48 6.85 -60.15
CA ASN A 251 10.43 7.14 -61.12
C ASN A 251 10.97 7.97 -62.29
N THR A 252 11.82 8.97 -62.07
CA THR A 252 12.46 9.72 -63.16
C THR A 252 13.39 8.82 -63.99
N VAL A 253 14.16 7.93 -63.36
CA VAL A 253 14.98 6.92 -64.06
C VAL A 253 14.12 5.96 -64.88
N ILE A 254 12.98 5.50 -64.35
CA ILE A 254 12.03 4.66 -65.10
C ILE A 254 11.43 5.43 -66.28
N VAL A 255 11.03 6.69 -66.11
CA VAL A 255 10.50 7.53 -67.19
C VAL A 255 11.56 7.79 -68.26
N LEU A 256 12.79 8.12 -67.89
CA LEU A 256 13.91 8.29 -68.82
C LEU A 256 14.24 6.98 -69.55
N GLN A 257 14.24 5.83 -68.85
CA GLN A 257 14.41 4.51 -69.44
C GLN A 257 13.29 4.19 -70.45
N VAL A 258 12.03 4.49 -70.12
CA VAL A 258 10.86 4.22 -70.98
C VAL A 258 10.78 5.17 -72.18
N LEU A 259 11.23 6.42 -72.06
CA LEU A 259 11.19 7.38 -73.18
C LEU A 259 12.42 7.27 -74.08
N ILE A 260 13.63 7.20 -73.50
CA ILE A 260 14.87 7.29 -74.28
C ILE A 260 15.26 5.95 -74.91
N VAL A 261 15.01 4.82 -74.25
CA VAL A 261 15.51 3.53 -74.76
C VAL A 261 14.76 3.02 -75.98
N PRO A 262 13.42 3.17 -76.12
CA PRO A 262 12.74 2.84 -77.38
C PRO A 262 13.22 3.70 -78.55
N ASP A 263 13.40 5.01 -78.35
CA ASP A 263 13.88 5.93 -79.39
C ASP A 263 15.33 5.62 -79.80
N VAL A 264 16.22 5.39 -78.84
CA VAL A 264 17.61 4.96 -79.11
C VAL A 264 17.62 3.60 -79.82
N LEU A 265 16.81 2.63 -79.39
CA LEU A 265 16.73 1.32 -80.04
C LEU A 265 16.24 1.46 -81.50
N ALA A 266 15.17 2.23 -81.72
CA ALA A 266 14.61 2.51 -83.05
C ALA A 266 15.62 3.22 -83.97
N ILE A 267 16.40 4.18 -83.46
CA ILE A 267 17.51 4.80 -84.21
C ILE A 267 18.55 3.75 -84.59
N THR A 268 18.98 2.89 -83.66
CA THR A 268 19.98 1.85 -83.97
C THR A 268 19.47 0.80 -84.95
N ASP A 269 18.17 0.48 -84.95
CA ASP A 269 17.59 -0.47 -85.89
C ASP A 269 17.34 0.17 -87.27
N ASN A 270 16.97 1.44 -87.33
CA ASN A 270 16.91 2.19 -88.58
C ASN A 270 18.29 2.36 -89.22
N GLU A 271 19.35 2.63 -88.43
CA GLU A 271 20.72 2.65 -88.95
C GLU A 271 21.18 1.30 -89.53
N LYS A 272 20.75 0.17 -88.95
CA LYS A 272 21.03 -1.16 -89.49
C LYS A 272 20.24 -1.39 -90.78
N TYR A 273 18.99 -0.95 -90.81
CA TYR A 273 18.11 -1.06 -91.98
C TYR A 273 18.64 -0.23 -93.16
N GLU A 274 19.02 1.03 -92.95
CA GLU A 274 19.67 1.89 -93.95
C GLU A 274 20.96 1.27 -94.51
N LYS A 275 21.82 0.73 -93.65
CA LYS A 275 23.04 0.01 -94.08
C LYS A 275 22.72 -1.24 -94.91
N ALA A 276 21.64 -1.96 -94.57
CA ALA A 276 21.16 -3.10 -95.36
C ALA A 276 20.57 -2.66 -96.70
N MET A 277 19.75 -1.60 -96.73
CA MET A 277 19.17 -1.03 -97.95
C MET A 277 20.24 -0.50 -98.91
N ALA A 278 21.27 0.19 -98.41
CA ALA A 278 22.41 0.62 -99.23
C ALA A 278 23.20 -0.58 -99.80
N SER A 279 23.34 -1.66 -99.03
CA SER A 279 23.94 -2.90 -99.52
C SER A 279 23.07 -3.62 -100.54
N ILE A 280 21.74 -3.56 -100.41
CA ILE A 280 20.79 -4.13 -101.38
C ILE A 280 20.81 -3.32 -102.66
N ALA A 281 20.73 -1.99 -102.61
CA ALA A 281 20.81 -1.12 -103.80
C ALA A 281 22.12 -1.33 -104.58
N LEU A 282 23.26 -1.51 -103.89
CA LEU A 282 24.53 -1.88 -104.53
C LEU A 282 24.43 -3.24 -105.25
N MET A 283 23.77 -4.24 -104.64
CA MET A 283 23.51 -5.50 -105.33
C MET A 283 22.53 -5.36 -106.50
N GLU A 284 21.48 -4.53 -106.36
CA GLU A 284 20.50 -4.26 -107.42
C GLU A 284 21.15 -3.58 -108.62
N ASP A 285 22.02 -2.59 -108.43
CA ASP A 285 22.85 -2.01 -109.50
C ASP A 285 23.72 -3.08 -110.16
N ARG A 286 24.35 -3.96 -109.38
CA ARG A 286 25.17 -5.06 -109.91
C ARG A 286 24.32 -6.10 -110.66
N VAL A 287 23.09 -6.33 -110.24
CA VAL A 287 22.12 -7.21 -110.92
C VAL A 287 21.64 -6.55 -112.19
N ALA A 288 21.26 -5.27 -112.19
CA ALA A 288 20.85 -4.53 -113.39
C ALA A 288 21.99 -4.44 -114.43
N ILE A 289 23.25 -4.29 -114.00
CA ILE A 289 24.42 -4.42 -114.88
C ILE A 289 24.56 -5.85 -115.41
N ALA A 290 24.39 -6.87 -114.56
CA ALA A 290 24.47 -8.28 -114.99
C ALA A 290 23.31 -8.68 -115.92
N GLU A 291 22.10 -8.16 -115.71
CA GLU A 291 20.92 -8.32 -116.56
C GLU A 291 21.08 -7.55 -117.87
N SER A 292 21.61 -6.33 -117.87
CA SER A 292 21.94 -5.60 -119.10
C SER A 292 23.02 -6.32 -119.93
N ILE A 293 24.03 -6.90 -119.27
CA ILE A 293 25.02 -7.77 -119.93
C ILE A 293 24.36 -9.06 -120.44
N LEU A 294 23.49 -9.68 -119.64
CA LEU A 294 22.78 -10.91 -120.03
C LEU A 294 21.85 -10.66 -121.23
N GLU A 295 21.09 -9.58 -121.23
CA GLU A 295 20.18 -9.21 -122.30
C GLU A 295 20.94 -8.79 -123.58
N ALA A 296 22.09 -8.13 -123.44
CA ALA A 296 23.03 -7.92 -124.54
C ALA A 296 23.57 -9.25 -125.11
N THR A 297 23.80 -10.27 -124.27
CA THR A 297 24.14 -11.62 -124.75
C THR A 297 22.94 -12.42 -125.30
N MET A 298 21.71 -12.19 -124.81
CA MET A 298 20.50 -12.83 -125.34
C MET A 298 20.12 -12.32 -126.74
N GLN A 299 20.48 -11.08 -127.09
CA GLN A 299 20.41 -10.58 -128.46
C GLN A 299 21.57 -11.05 -129.34
N SER A 300 22.43 -11.95 -128.84
CA SER A 300 23.62 -12.48 -129.51
C SER A 300 23.71 -14.01 -129.44
N GLU A 301 22.80 -14.75 -130.10
CA GLU A 301 23.15 -16.09 -130.59
C GLU A 301 24.05 -15.95 -131.83
N PRO A 302 25.17 -16.70 -131.92
CA PRO A 302 25.14 -18.16 -131.80
C PRO A 302 26.34 -18.85 -131.09
N GLY A 303 26.11 -20.10 -130.64
CA GLY A 303 27.03 -21.21 -130.98
C GLY A 303 28.05 -21.73 -129.95
N LEU A 304 27.64 -22.79 -129.22
CA LEU A 304 28.36 -24.07 -129.04
C LEU A 304 29.79 -24.09 -128.40
N THR A 305 29.94 -24.62 -127.16
CA THR A 305 30.70 -25.88 -126.81
C THR A 305 31.03 -26.09 -125.31
N LYS A 306 30.80 -27.33 -124.82
CA LYS A 306 31.47 -28.14 -123.75
C LYS A 306 32.13 -27.50 -122.49
N VAL A 307 31.53 -27.78 -121.32
CA VAL A 307 32.03 -28.61 -120.17
C VAL A 307 33.55 -28.66 -119.94
N PRO A 308 34.08 -28.24 -118.74
CA PRO A 308 34.23 -29.19 -117.61
C PRO A 308 34.07 -28.63 -116.16
N SER A 309 33.91 -29.54 -115.19
CA SER A 309 33.95 -29.35 -113.73
C SER A 309 35.29 -29.89 -113.15
N PRO A 310 35.53 -29.92 -111.81
CA PRO A 310 35.41 -28.92 -110.73
C PRO A 310 36.82 -28.59 -110.15
N PRO A 311 37.00 -27.96 -108.95
CA PRO A 311 37.18 -28.79 -107.74
C PRO A 311 36.76 -28.15 -106.38
N GLN A 312 36.78 -28.98 -105.32
CA GLN A 312 36.75 -28.57 -103.91
C GLN A 312 38.17 -28.36 -103.36
N THR A 313 38.35 -27.44 -102.39
CA THR A 313 39.20 -27.58 -101.17
C THR A 313 38.92 -26.41 -100.23
N GLN A 314 38.51 -26.63 -98.98
CA GLN A 314 39.34 -26.72 -97.75
C GLN A 314 40.41 -25.62 -97.58
N LEU A 315 40.38 -24.89 -96.46
CA LEU A 315 41.16 -25.12 -95.22
C LEU A 315 40.66 -24.08 -94.17
N ASP A 316 40.35 -24.45 -92.91
CA ASP A 316 41.24 -24.45 -91.72
C ASP A 316 41.78 -23.07 -91.29
N SER A 317 41.99 -22.74 -90.01
CA SER A 317 41.77 -23.42 -88.71
C SER A 317 42.04 -22.42 -87.54
N ALA A 318 42.34 -22.92 -86.32
CA ALA A 318 42.85 -22.20 -85.13
C ALA A 318 41.87 -21.23 -84.43
N ARG A 319 41.24 -21.52 -83.28
CA ARG A 319 41.57 -22.30 -82.05
C ARG A 319 42.57 -21.61 -81.10
N ARG A 320 42.04 -21.05 -80.00
CA ARG A 320 42.59 -20.83 -78.62
C ARG A 320 41.40 -20.25 -77.82
N LYS A 321 40.80 -20.86 -76.79
CA LYS A 321 41.26 -21.55 -75.55
C LYS A 321 41.93 -20.59 -74.55
N VAL A 322 41.62 -20.76 -73.26
CA VAL A 322 41.89 -19.91 -72.05
C VAL A 322 40.70 -18.99 -71.76
N GLU A 323 40.07 -18.89 -70.57
CA GLU A 323 40.01 -19.61 -69.27
C GLU A 323 38.57 -19.33 -68.73
N GLY A 324 37.89 -20.05 -67.83
CA GLY A 324 38.32 -20.78 -66.63
C GLY A 324 37.79 -20.06 -65.39
N LEU A 325 36.91 -20.71 -64.60
CA LEU A 325 36.44 -20.29 -63.25
C LEU A 325 35.58 -18.98 -63.18
N LEU A 326 34.47 -18.86 -62.44
CA LEU A 326 33.79 -19.71 -61.45
C LEU A 326 32.26 -19.59 -61.55
N SER A 327 31.57 -20.71 -61.42
CA SER A 327 30.17 -20.76 -60.98
C SER A 327 30.11 -20.90 -59.46
N PHE A 328 29.49 -19.96 -58.75
CA PHE A 328 29.01 -20.19 -57.39
C PHE A 328 27.68 -19.47 -57.15
N GLY A 329 26.64 -20.25 -56.88
CA GLY A 329 25.40 -19.75 -56.30
C GLY A 329 25.35 -20.01 -54.80
N LEU A 330 24.13 -19.90 -54.26
CA LEU A 330 23.70 -20.15 -52.88
C LEU A 330 23.99 -18.98 -51.90
N LYS A 331 22.98 -18.23 -51.46
CA LYS A 331 21.81 -18.61 -50.62
C LYS A 331 22.24 -18.85 -49.17
N TRP A 332 22.24 -17.77 -48.37
CA TRP A 332 22.48 -17.81 -46.93
C TRP A 332 21.24 -17.38 -46.13
N ARG A 333 20.52 -18.38 -45.64
CA ARG A 333 19.65 -18.33 -44.46
C ARG A 333 19.67 -19.74 -43.86
N ASP A 334 20.35 -19.93 -42.73
CA ASP A 334 19.71 -20.19 -41.42
C ASP A 334 20.77 -20.55 -40.35
N LYS A 335 20.78 -19.79 -39.25
CA LYS A 335 20.78 -20.26 -37.85
C LYS A 335 21.79 -21.34 -37.39
N SER A 336 22.68 -20.95 -36.47
CA SER A 336 23.27 -21.84 -35.47
C SER A 336 23.21 -21.22 -34.07
N LYS A 337 23.12 -22.06 -33.03
CA LYS A 337 22.88 -21.70 -31.62
C LYS A 337 23.88 -22.49 -30.75
N GLY A 338 24.55 -21.82 -29.80
CA GLY A 338 25.55 -22.39 -28.89
C GLY A 338 26.58 -21.31 -28.55
N LYS A 339 26.67 -20.68 -27.37
CA LYS A 339 26.43 -20.98 -25.94
C LYS A 339 27.73 -21.31 -25.19
N SER A 340 28.12 -20.36 -24.34
CA SER A 340 28.87 -20.45 -23.07
C SER A 340 28.48 -19.15 -22.32
N GLU A 341 27.93 -19.10 -21.09
CA GLU A 341 28.45 -19.59 -19.80
C GLU A 341 29.87 -19.08 -19.55
N GLU A 342 30.20 -18.32 -18.50
CA GLU A 342 29.52 -17.97 -17.23
C GLU A 342 29.55 -16.42 -17.01
N SER A 343 29.10 -15.76 -15.91
CA SER A 343 28.55 -16.20 -14.59
C SER A 343 27.56 -15.19 -13.98
N THR A 344 26.62 -15.75 -13.21
CA THR A 344 25.84 -15.27 -12.04
C THR A 344 26.41 -14.09 -11.22
N GLU A 345 25.65 -13.11 -10.69
CA GLU A 345 24.29 -13.05 -10.08
C GLU A 345 24.20 -13.49 -8.61
N GLY A 346 23.64 -12.61 -7.76
CA GLY A 346 23.23 -12.92 -6.37
C GLY A 346 23.30 -11.71 -5.42
N LYS A 347 22.36 -11.47 -4.51
CA LYS A 347 21.07 -12.17 -4.30
C LYS A 347 20.13 -11.34 -3.42
N SER A 348 18.85 -11.31 -3.75
CA SER A 348 17.77 -10.99 -2.81
C SER A 348 17.46 -12.22 -1.95
N ASN A 349 17.09 -12.01 -0.68
CA ASN A 349 16.70 -13.09 0.23
C ASN A 349 15.31 -12.82 0.82
N LEU A 350 14.39 -13.75 0.60
CA LEU A 350 13.24 -14.02 1.47
C LEU A 350 13.15 -15.53 1.62
N SER A 351 13.03 -16.02 2.84
CA SER A 351 12.71 -17.42 3.13
C SER A 351 12.11 -17.55 4.52
N THR A 352 11.00 -18.28 4.61
CA THR A 352 10.40 -18.76 5.85
C THR A 352 10.14 -20.25 5.68
N GLN A 353 10.70 -21.08 6.56
CA GLN A 353 10.01 -22.14 7.34
C GLN A 353 10.97 -23.20 7.91
N ASP A 354 10.89 -23.36 9.23
CA ASP A 354 10.76 -24.61 10.00
C ASP A 354 11.55 -25.87 9.58
N LYS A 355 12.43 -26.33 10.49
CA LYS A 355 12.15 -27.57 11.26
C LYS A 355 13.02 -27.77 12.51
N GLU A 356 12.40 -28.49 13.45
CA GLU A 356 12.88 -29.04 14.74
C GLU A 356 14.30 -29.63 14.74
N ASN A 357 15.02 -29.62 15.90
CA ASN A 357 14.96 -30.69 16.92
C ASN A 357 15.73 -30.29 18.22
N PRO A 358 16.05 -31.15 19.24
CA PRO A 358 15.76 -30.82 20.64
C PRO A 358 17.01 -30.63 21.54
N GLY A 359 16.80 -30.20 22.80
CA GLY A 359 17.85 -30.21 23.82
C GLY A 359 17.37 -29.82 25.22
N HIS A 360 17.42 -30.78 26.16
CA HIS A 360 17.35 -30.51 27.60
C HIS A 360 18.70 -29.98 28.12
N GLY A 361 18.64 -29.09 29.12
CA GLY A 361 19.79 -28.59 29.89
C GLY A 361 19.32 -27.69 31.01
#